data_AF-A0A6L9YQ75-F1
#
_entry.id   AF-A0A6L9YQ75-F1
#
_cell.length_a   1.000
_cell.length_b   1.000
_cell.length_c   1.000
_cell.angle_alpha   90.00
_cell.angle_beta   90.00
_cell.angle_gamma   90.00
#
_symmetry.space_group_name_H-M   'P 1'
#
loop_
_entity.id
_entity.type
_entity.pdbx_description
1 polymer ?
#
loop_
_entity_poly.entity_id
_entity_poly.type
_entity_poly.pdbx_seq_one_letter_code
_entity_poly.pdbx_strand_id
1 'polypeptide(L)' 'MHLLQDKLQLVNTIPHEGKVVVVATDTDSKIWYSIKHDGFEDSYLNTP' A
#
# COMPACT_ATOMS: atom_id res chain seq x y z
N MET A 1 9.52 -10.51 -1.90
CA MET A 1 8.53 -11.16 -1.00
C MET A 1 7.33 -10.22 -0.95
N HIS A 2 6.10 -10.70 -1.14
CA HIS A 2 4.87 -9.89 -1.18
C HIS A 2 3.83 -10.46 -0.21
N LEU A 3 2.93 -9.61 0.29
CA LEU A 3 1.82 -10.03 1.13
C LEU A 3 0.80 -10.83 0.30
N LEU A 4 0.49 -12.04 0.73
CA LEU A 4 -0.54 -12.87 0.11
C LEU A 4 -1.92 -12.47 0.64
N GLN A 5 -2.92 -12.46 -0.23
CA GLN A 5 -4.27 -12.00 0.08
C GLN A 5 -4.96 -12.85 1.17
N ASP A 6 -4.69 -14.15 1.20
CA ASP A 6 -5.20 -15.10 2.20
C ASP A 6 -4.61 -14.89 3.59
N LYS A 7 -3.44 -14.23 3.68
CA LYS A 7 -2.79 -13.88 4.95
C LYS A 7 -3.13 -12.48 5.45
N LEU A 8 -3.82 -11.66 4.65
CA LEU A 8 -4.14 -10.28 5.00
C LEU A 8 -5.18 -10.23 6.14
N GLN A 9 -4.86 -9.54 7.24
CA GLN A 9 -5.78 -9.36 8.36
C GLN A 9 -6.36 -7.95 8.46
N LEU A 10 -5.50 -6.92 8.33
CA LEU A 10 -5.90 -5.52 8.46
C LEU A 10 -5.21 -4.70 7.38
N VAL A 11 -5.94 -3.72 6.85
CA VAL A 11 -5.39 -2.65 6.01
C VAL A 11 -5.81 -1.32 6.61
N ASN A 12 -4.87 -0.37 6.68
CA ASN A 12 -5.14 1.01 7.01
C ASN A 12 -4.39 1.95 6.07
N THR A 13 -4.91 3.17 5.90
CA THR A 13 -4.28 4.21 5.09
C THR A 13 -4.05 5.46 5.93
N ILE A 14 -2.88 6.08 5.73
CA ILE A 14 -2.46 7.30 6.43
C ILE A 14 -2.12 8.33 5.37
N PRO A 15 -2.90 9.42 5.22
CA PRO A 15 -2.53 10.52 4.35
C PRO A 15 -1.34 11.29 4.95
N HIS A 16 -0.32 11.56 4.15
CA HIS A 16 0.87 12.30 4.56
C HIS A 16 1.50 13.04 3.37
N GLU A 17 1.52 14.37 3.40
CA GLU A 17 2.20 15.25 2.43
C GLU A 17 2.00 14.84 0.95
N GLY A 18 0.75 14.74 0.48
CA GLY A 18 0.47 14.36 -0.91
C GLY A 18 0.88 12.91 -1.23
N LYS A 19 0.90 12.04 -0.22
CA LYS A 19 1.07 10.60 -0.35
C LYS A 19 0.08 9.89 0.54
N VAL A 20 -0.18 8.64 0.23
CA VAL A 20 -0.97 7.73 1.04
C VAL A 20 -0.06 6.58 1.44
N VAL A 21 0.24 6.48 2.73
CA VAL A 21 0.92 5.31 3.29
C VAL A 21 -0.14 4.24 3.50
N VAL A 22 0.04 3.08 2.88
CA VAL A 22 -0.79 1.89 3.09
C VAL A 22 -0.03 0.98 4.04
N VAL A 23 -0.64 0.60 5.15
CA VAL A 23 -0.07 -0.34 6.13
C VAL A 23 -0.99 -1.55 6.23
N ALA A 24 -0.41 -2.74 6.28
CA ALA A 24 -1.15 -3.98 6.45
C ALA A 24 -0.47 -4.92 7.45
N THR A 25 -1.26 -5.78 8.07
CA THR A 25 -0.76 -6.87 8.93
C THR A 25 -1.12 -8.23 8.35
N ASP A 26 -0.24 -9.20 8.54
CA ASP A 26 -0.51 -10.60 8.19
C ASP A 26 -0.79 -11.49 9.41
N THR A 27 -1.20 -12.74 9.15
CA THR A 27 -1.46 -13.75 10.19
C THR A 27 -0.25 -14.09 11.06
N ASP A 28 0.95 -13.83 10.57
CA ASP A 28 2.21 -14.09 11.27
C ASP A 28 2.65 -12.85 12.09
N SER A 29 1.74 -11.89 12.29
CA SER A 29 1.99 -10.60 12.96
C SER A 29 3.08 -9.74 12.32
N LYS A 30 3.35 -9.93 11.01
CA LYS A 30 4.27 -9.04 10.28
C LYS A 30 3.54 -7.80 9.79
N ILE A 31 4.27 -6.70 9.75
CA ILE A 31 3.81 -5.42 9.22
C ILE A 31 4.36 -5.27 7.79
N TRP A 32 3.47 -4.93 6.88
CA TRP A 32 3.74 -4.63 5.49
C TRP A 32 3.36 -3.17 5.23
N TYR A 33 4.11 -2.47 4.39
CA TYR A 33 3.76 -1.11 4.00
C TYR A 33 4.09 -0.83 2.54
N SER A 34 3.35 0.12 1.97
CA SER A 34 3.63 0.72 0.68
C SER A 34 3.27 2.20 0.72
N ILE A 35 3.87 2.99 -0.15
CA ILE A 35 3.59 4.42 -0.27
C ILE A 35 3.02 4.64 -1.67
N LYS A 36 1.75 5.03 -1.74
CA LYS A 36 1.17 5.57 -2.97
C LYS A 36 1.45 7.06 -3.01
N HIS A 37 2.19 7.51 -4.02
CA HIS A 37 2.29 8.94 -4.29
C HIS A 37 0.97 9.43 -4.89
N ASP A 38 0.47 10.57 -4.41
CA ASP A 38 -0.65 11.24 -5.07
C ASP A 38 -0.24 11.55 -6.53
N GLY A 39 -1.06 11.10 -7.48
CA GLY A 39 -0.82 11.23 -8.92
C GLY A 39 0.13 10.21 -9.57
N PHE A 40 0.73 9.24 -8.86
CA PHE A 40 1.63 8.25 -9.51
C PHE A 40 0.88 7.32 -10.47
N GLU A 41 -0.29 6.80 -10.05
CA GLU A 41 -1.10 5.89 -10.87
C GLU A 41 -1.68 6.62 -12.10
N ASP A 42 -2.06 7.90 -11.98
CA ASP A 42 -2.53 8.72 -13.10
C ASP A 42 -1.42 9.07 -14.11
N SER A 43 -0.17 9.17 -13.66
CA SER A 43 0.95 9.60 -14.50
C SER A 43 1.69 8.44 -15.17
N TYR A 44 1.88 7.33 -14.46
CA TYR A 44 2.76 6.23 -14.88
C TYR A 44 2.03 5.11 -15.63
N LEU A 45 0.73 4.90 -15.38
CA LEU A 45 -0.07 3.90 -16.12
C LEU A 45 -0.72 4.47 -17.39
N ASN A 46 -0.67 5.79 -17.59
CA ASN A 46 -1.16 6.48 -18.79
C ASN A 46 -0.04 6.90 -19.77
N THR A 47 1.21 6.48 -19.55
CA THR A 47 2.23 6.59 -20.60
C THR A 47 2.00 5.50 -21.66
N PRO A 48 1.87 5.86 -22.95
CA PRO A 48 1.66 4.90 -24.04
C PRO A 48 2.83 3.93 -24.23
#